data_AF-A0A7K4F994-F1
#
_entry.id   AF-A0A7K4F994-F1
#
_cell.length_a   1.000
_cell.length_b   1.000
_cell.length_c   1.000
_cell.angle_alpha   90.00
_cell.angle_beta   90.00
_cell.angle_gamma   90.00
#
_symmetry.space_group_name_H-M   'P 1'
#
loop_
_entity.id
_entity.type
_entity.pdbx_description
1 polymer ?
#
loop_
_entity_poly.entity_id
_entity_poly.type
_entity_poly.pdbx_seq_one_letter_code
_entity_poly.pdbx_strand_id
1 'polypeptide(L)'
;MSKIKFQSKKQTKKISLEKKTVLAIIIFFSAIVFYSSVISPETGEKILYGKNPPGKSSIDIEYSEIILSGNYECMESASSKANGNLPTFVEEFNKCNTKS
;
A
#
# COMPACT_ATOMS: atom_id res chain seq x y z
N MET A 1 -46.86 26.82 -29.42
CA MET A 1 -46.27 25.97 -28.37
C MET A 1 -45.10 25.19 -28.99
N SER A 2 -43.88 25.76 -28.97
CA SER A 2 -42.72 25.21 -29.70
C SER A 2 -41.86 24.34 -28.78
N LYS A 3 -41.71 23.05 -29.11
CA LYS A 3 -40.83 22.11 -28.40
C LYS A 3 -39.39 22.29 -28.88
N ILE A 4 -38.54 22.86 -28.02
CA ILE A 4 -37.09 22.90 -28.22
C ILE A 4 -36.53 21.52 -27.85
N LYS A 5 -36.06 20.75 -28.83
CA LYS A 5 -35.35 19.48 -28.60
C LYS A 5 -33.87 19.76 -28.31
N PHE A 6 -33.48 19.67 -27.05
CA PHE A 6 -32.08 19.72 -26.62
C PHE A 6 -31.40 18.38 -26.90
N GLN A 7 -30.73 18.26 -28.06
CA GLN A 7 -29.91 17.11 -28.42
C GLN A 7 -28.54 17.24 -27.73
N SER A 8 -28.39 16.63 -26.56
CA SER A 8 -27.09 16.47 -25.88
C SER A 8 -26.23 15.45 -26.66
N LYS A 9 -25.32 15.94 -27.50
CA LYS A 9 -24.27 15.13 -28.14
C LYS A 9 -23.34 14.59 -27.06
N LYS A 10 -23.53 13.34 -26.62
CA LYS A 10 -22.51 12.57 -25.91
C LYS A 10 -21.30 12.38 -26.84
N GLN A 11 -20.26 13.19 -26.67
CA GLN A 11 -18.98 12.97 -27.34
C GLN A 11 -18.26 11.79 -26.69
N THR A 12 -18.46 10.58 -27.21
CA THR A 12 -17.53 9.47 -26.98
C THR A 12 -16.25 9.77 -27.76
N LYS A 13 -15.22 10.30 -27.07
CA LYS A 13 -13.87 10.38 -27.62
C LYS A 13 -13.37 8.97 -27.92
N LYS A 14 -13.30 8.60 -29.19
CA LYS A 14 -12.61 7.37 -29.63
C LYS A 14 -11.12 7.57 -29.37
N ILE A 15 -10.57 6.82 -28.43
CA ILE A 15 -9.13 6.75 -28.18
C ILE A 15 -8.54 5.88 -29.30
N SER A 16 -8.05 6.54 -30.35
CA SER A 16 -7.24 5.87 -31.39
C SER A 16 -5.82 5.78 -30.88
N LEU A 17 -5.51 4.69 -30.18
CA LEU A 17 -4.19 4.46 -29.61
C LEU A 17 -3.25 3.95 -30.71
N GLU A 18 -2.25 4.74 -31.08
CA GLU A 18 -1.28 4.32 -32.09
C GLU A 18 -0.42 3.17 -31.56
N LYS A 19 -0.14 2.17 -32.43
CA LYS A 19 0.64 0.98 -32.08
C LYS A 19 2.02 1.31 -31.49
N LYS A 20 2.63 2.42 -31.92
CA LYS A 20 3.92 2.93 -31.40
C LYS A 20 3.80 3.37 -29.93
N THR A 21 2.71 4.03 -29.58
CA THR A 21 2.44 4.47 -28.20
C THR A 21 2.20 3.26 -27.29
N VAL A 22 1.49 2.24 -27.76
CA VAL A 22 1.30 0.99 -27.01
C VAL A 22 2.63 0.30 -26.75
N LEU A 23 3.49 0.20 -27.77
CA LEU A 23 4.80 -0.43 -27.64
C LEU A 23 5.69 0.32 -26.64
N ALA A 24 5.68 1.66 -26.66
CA ALA A 24 6.43 2.48 -25.71
C ALA A 24 5.95 2.27 -24.27
N ILE A 25 4.64 2.18 -24.04
CA ILE A 25 4.06 1.89 -22.73
C ILE A 25 4.52 0.50 -22.24
N ILE A 26 4.46 -0.52 -23.09
CA ILE A 26 4.90 -1.88 -22.73
C ILE A 26 6.37 -1.89 -22.32
N ILE A 27 7.24 -1.25 -23.12
CA ILE A 27 8.68 -1.18 -22.82
C ILE A 27 8.91 -0.47 -21.49
N PHE A 28 8.24 0.65 -21.24
CA PHE A 28 8.36 1.41 -20.00
C PHE A 28 7.94 0.58 -18.77
N PHE A 29 6.79 -0.09 -18.81
CA PHE A 29 6.35 -0.95 -17.72
C PHE A 29 7.27 -2.15 -17.52
N SER A 30 7.78 -2.75 -18.60
CA SER A 30 8.73 -3.87 -18.50
C SER A 30 10.03 -3.45 -17.82
N ALA A 31 10.55 -2.26 -18.12
CA ALA A 31 11.73 -1.72 -17.47
C ALA A 31 11.49 -1.43 -15.98
N ILE A 32 10.32 -0.90 -15.61
CA ILE A 32 9.96 -0.66 -14.20
C ILE A 32 9.89 -1.97 -13.42
N VAL A 33 9.24 -3.00 -13.99
CA VAL A 33 9.13 -4.32 -13.35
C VAL A 33 10.51 -4.94 -13.17
N PHE A 34 11.37 -4.85 -14.19
CA PHE A 34 12.74 -5.35 -14.11
C PHE A 34 13.56 -4.62 -13.04
N TYR A 35 13.49 -3.28 -13.01
CA TYR A 35 14.18 -2.46 -12.02
C TYR A 35 13.71 -2.78 -10.59
N SER A 36 12.40 -2.93 -10.40
CA SER A 36 11.79 -3.26 -9.11
C SER A 36 12.16 -4.67 -8.64
N SER A 37 12.42 -5.61 -9.56
CA SER A 37 12.74 -6.99 -9.21
C SER A 37 14.24 -7.22 -9.00
N VAL A 38 15.10 -6.51 -9.73
CA VAL A 38 16.56 -6.75 -9.74
C VAL A 38 17.32 -5.78 -8.85
N ILE A 39 16.96 -4.50 -8.84
CA ILE A 39 17.73 -3.46 -8.15
C ILE A 39 17.18 -3.17 -6.75
N SER A 40 15.86 -3.19 -6.59
CA SER A 40 15.22 -3.04 -5.28
C SER A 40 14.23 -4.17 -5.02
N PRO A 41 14.71 -5.41 -4.82
CA PRO A 41 13.85 -6.56 -4.59
C PRO A 41 12.91 -6.36 -3.39
N GLU A 42 13.27 -5.54 -2.39
CA GLU A 42 12.35 -5.17 -1.31
C GLU A 42 11.14 -4.36 -1.79
N THR A 43 11.33 -3.46 -2.76
CA THR A 43 10.23 -2.70 -3.36
C THR A 43 9.40 -3.62 -4.25
N GLY A 44 10.05 -4.51 -5.02
CA GLY A 44 9.37 -5.53 -5.82
C GLY A 44 8.54 -6.50 -4.97
N GLU A 45 9.08 -6.97 -3.86
CA GLU A 45 8.39 -7.82 -2.89
C GLU A 45 7.21 -7.10 -2.24
N LYS A 46 7.37 -5.83 -1.86
CA LYS A 46 6.25 -5.02 -1.33
C LYS A 46 5.13 -4.80 -2.35
N ILE A 47 5.48 -4.68 -3.64
CA ILE A 47 4.50 -4.57 -4.72
C ILE A 47 3.80 -5.92 -4.97
N LEU A 48 4.55 -7.03 -4.98
CA LEU A 48 4.01 -8.36 -5.30
C LEU A 48 3.23 -8.99 -4.14
N TYR A 49 3.77 -8.94 -2.94
CA TYR A 49 3.27 -9.66 -1.77
C TYR A 49 2.64 -8.72 -0.73
N GLY A 50 2.62 -7.41 -1.01
CA GLY A 50 2.10 -6.42 -0.08
C GLY A 50 3.01 -6.25 1.14
N LYS A 51 2.40 -5.87 2.26
CA LYS A 51 3.10 -5.45 3.48
C LYS A 51 3.92 -6.57 4.13
N ASN A 52 3.52 -7.84 3.95
CA ASN A 52 4.13 -9.01 4.57
C ASN A 52 4.60 -10.01 3.51
N PRO A 53 5.81 -9.83 2.94
CA PRO A 53 6.35 -10.80 2.00
C PRO A 53 6.68 -12.14 2.68
N PRO A 54 6.49 -13.28 1.99
CA PRO A 54 6.75 -14.60 2.53
C PRO A 54 8.22 -14.75 2.92
N GLY A 55 8.50 -15.18 4.15
CA GLY A 55 9.85 -15.35 4.68
C GLY A 55 10.39 -14.15 5.46
N LYS A 56 9.70 -12.99 5.46
CA LYS A 56 9.92 -11.92 6.42
C LYS A 56 8.79 -11.94 7.43
N SER A 57 9.08 -12.31 8.68
CA SER A 57 8.18 -11.96 9.78
C SER A 57 8.12 -10.44 9.83
N SER A 58 6.96 -9.84 9.59
CA SER A 58 6.70 -8.47 10.00
C SER A 58 6.69 -8.47 11.53
N ILE A 59 7.89 -8.31 12.10
CA ILE A 59 8.12 -8.31 13.54
C ILE A 59 7.38 -7.13 14.18
N ASP A 60 7.25 -6.03 13.43
CA ASP A 60 6.58 -4.82 13.86
C ASP A 60 5.17 -4.74 13.27
N ILE A 61 4.16 -4.83 14.13
CA ILE A 61 2.77 -4.58 13.77
C ILE A 61 2.44 -3.09 13.89
N GLU A 62 1.60 -2.59 12.98
CA GLU A 62 1.14 -1.20 13.00
C GLU A 62 0.05 -1.00 14.06
N TYR A 63 -0.18 0.25 14.47
CA TYR A 63 -1.19 0.60 15.47
C TYR A 63 -2.59 -0.02 15.21
N SER A 64 -3.01 -0.07 13.94
CA SER A 64 -4.28 -0.70 13.52
C SER A 64 -4.32 -2.20 13.82
N GLU A 65 -3.18 -2.88 13.73
CA GLU A 65 -3.01 -4.30 14.00
C GLU A 65 -2.76 -4.56 15.50
N ILE A 66 -2.21 -3.60 16.24
CA ILE A 66 -2.03 -3.69 17.70
C ILE A 66 -3.36 -3.91 18.41
N ILE A 67 -4.40 -3.15 18.06
CA ILE A 67 -5.73 -3.30 18.70
C ILE A 67 -6.33 -4.67 18.41
N LEU A 68 -6.05 -5.24 17.24
CA LEU A 68 -6.54 -6.55 16.82
C LEU A 68 -5.69 -7.70 17.36
N SER A 69 -4.46 -7.42 17.81
CA SER A 69 -3.53 -8.44 18.32
C SER A 69 -4.01 -9.12 19.60
N GLY A 70 -4.89 -8.48 20.37
CA GLY A 70 -5.39 -9.00 21.65
C GLY A 70 -4.34 -9.09 22.76
N ASN A 71 -3.12 -8.59 22.54
CA ASN A 71 -2.05 -8.61 23.54
C ASN A 71 -2.17 -7.41 24.49
N TYR A 72 -3.18 -7.45 25.37
CA TYR A 72 -3.53 -6.35 26.27
C TYR A 72 -2.42 -6.02 27.27
N GLU A 73 -1.63 -7.01 27.71
CA GLU A 73 -0.49 -6.79 28.63
C GLU A 73 0.59 -5.91 27.98
N CYS A 74 0.95 -6.21 26.71
CA CYS A 74 1.87 -5.36 25.97
C CYS A 74 1.27 -4.00 25.62
N MET A 75 -0.05 -3.90 25.37
CA MET A 75 -0.72 -2.61 25.17
C MET A 75 -0.66 -1.72 26.42
N GLU A 76 -0.93 -2.28 27.59
CA GLU A 76 -0.90 -1.54 28.86
C GLU A 76 0.53 -1.06 29.18
N SER A 77 1.52 -1.96 29.04
CA SER A 77 2.93 -1.63 29.23
C SER A 77 3.39 -0.52 28.28
N ALA A 78 3.07 -0.63 27.00
CA ALA A 78 3.42 0.36 25.99
C ALA A 78 2.73 1.71 26.24
N SER A 79 1.46 1.70 26.65
CA SER A 79 0.70 2.92 26.99
C SER A 79 1.34 3.68 28.15
N SER A 80 1.75 2.96 29.20
CA SER A 80 2.42 3.56 30.35
C SER A 80 3.76 4.20 30.00
N LYS A 81 4.50 3.65 29.03
CA LYS A 81 5.82 4.18 28.63
C LYS A 81 5.72 5.29 27.59
N ALA A 82 4.73 5.22 26.72
CA ALA A 82 4.55 6.14 25.61
C ALA A 82 4.07 7.53 26.04
N ASN A 83 3.41 7.66 27.19
CA ASN A 83 2.87 8.94 27.69
C ASN A 83 2.05 9.70 26.64
N GLY A 84 1.25 8.97 25.85
CA GLY A 84 0.43 9.54 24.77
C GLY A 84 1.15 9.80 23.44
N ASN A 85 2.45 9.47 23.32
CA ASN A 85 3.18 9.53 22.06
C ASN A 85 2.94 8.26 21.22
N LEU A 86 2.26 8.41 20.08
CA LEU A 86 1.86 7.28 19.23
C LEU A 86 3.04 6.50 18.62
N PRO A 87 4.07 7.13 18.02
CA PRO A 87 5.29 6.44 17.59
C PRO A 87 5.94 5.62 18.70
N THR A 88 6.11 6.20 19.89
CA THR A 88 6.73 5.51 21.04
C THR A 88 5.87 4.36 21.54
N PHE A 89 4.54 4.48 21.49
CA PHE A 89 3.61 3.40 21.82
C PHE A 89 3.80 2.19 20.91
N VAL A 90 3.82 2.41 19.59
CA VAL A 90 4.00 1.33 18.61
C VAL A 90 5.34 0.63 18.81
N GLU A 91 6.41 1.39 19.05
CA GLU A 91 7.75 0.84 19.30
C GLU A 91 7.80 0.00 20.59
N GLU A 92 7.29 0.51 21.70
CA GLU A 92 7.29 -0.23 22.97
C GLU A 92 6.36 -1.45 22.95
N PHE A 93 5.25 -1.37 22.23
CA PHE A 93 4.37 -2.52 22.02
C PHE A 93 5.10 -3.62 21.25
N ASN A 94 5.72 -3.30 20.11
CA ASN A 94 6.42 -4.29 19.30
C ASN A 94 7.62 -4.90 20.04
N LYS A 95 8.35 -4.11 20.85
CA LYS A 95 9.41 -4.62 21.75
C LYS A 95 8.90 -5.62 22.78
N CYS A 96 7.67 -5.45 23.27
CA CYS A 96 7.06 -6.38 24.22
C CYS A 96 6.55 -7.63 23.50
N ASN A 97 5.84 -7.45 22.38
CA ASN A 97 5.20 -8.51 21.62
C ASN A 97 6.21 -9.51 21.00
N THR A 98 7.44 -9.08 20.77
CA THR A 98 8.51 -9.91 20.21
C THR A 98 9.32 -10.69 21.26
N LYS A 99 9.13 -10.38 22.54
CA LYS A 99 9.78 -11.06 23.68
C LYS A 99 8.87 -12.08 24.35
N SER A 100 7.58 -12.09 24.01
CA SER A 100 6.59 -13.04 24.49
C SER A 100 6.53 -14.29 23.61
#